data_AF-A0A3N5YHC9-F1
#
_entry.id   AF-A0A3N5YHC9-F1
#
_cell.length_a   1.000
_cell.length_b   1.000
_cell.length_c   1.000
_cell.angle_alpha   90.00
_cell.angle_beta   90.00
_cell.angle_gamma   90.00
#
_symmetry.space_group_name_H-M   'P 1'
#
loop_
_entity.id
_entity.type
_entity.pdbx_description
1 polymer ?
#
loop_
_entity_poly.entity_id
_entity_poly.type
_entity_poly.pdbx_seq_one_letter_code
_entity_poly.pdbx_strand_id
1 'polypeptide(L)'
;MMEDFYKTIRGKITEIVASRGLEKQAVVIRANPLSPSQAIGNPEDADYPLLKGKEVMIQADFRGSFGHAFTDMAGNFQGTLDEVISMELNNNFRRAVFISTLNAVMKHLGLADKTVHCRDDEPKRC
;
A
#
# COMPACT_ATOMS: atom_id res chain seq x y z
N MET A 1 13.68 -5.70 16.93
CA MET A 1 12.34 -6.33 16.86
C MET A 1 11.54 -5.90 15.64
N MET A 2 11.36 -4.61 15.35
CA MET A 2 10.57 -4.18 14.16
C MET A 2 11.32 -4.29 12.82
N GLU A 3 12.64 -4.13 12.83
CA GLU A 3 13.49 -4.24 11.63
C GLU A 3 13.51 -5.67 11.07
N ASP A 4 13.54 -6.66 11.96
CA ASP A 4 13.53 -8.09 11.60
C ASP A 4 12.18 -8.54 11.00
N PHE A 5 11.08 -7.95 11.47
CA PHE A 5 9.73 -8.20 10.95
C PHE A 5 9.61 -7.75 9.48
N TYR A 6 9.93 -6.49 9.18
CA TYR A 6 9.85 -5.99 7.80
C TYR A 6 10.86 -6.68 6.87
N LYS A 7 12.06 -7.02 7.38
CA LYS A 7 13.05 -7.79 6.62
C LYS A 7 12.52 -9.17 6.22
N THR A 8 11.88 -9.87 7.16
CA THR A 8 11.29 -11.20 6.90
C THR A 8 10.17 -11.14 5.87
N ILE A 9 9.24 -10.19 6.03
CA ILE A 9 8.13 -10.02 5.09
C ILE A 9 8.63 -9.61 3.71
N ARG A 10 9.60 -8.68 3.65
CA ARG A 10 10.24 -8.26 2.40
C ARG A 10 10.86 -9.45 1.68
N GLY A 11 11.64 -10.29 2.38
CA GLY A 11 12.23 -11.48 1.77
C GLY A 11 11.18 -12.39 1.12
N LYS A 12 10.09 -12.69 1.85
CA LYS A 12 9.01 -13.54 1.34
C LYS A 12 8.29 -12.95 0.13
N ILE A 13 7.93 -11.66 0.17
CA ILE A 13 7.23 -11.04 -0.97
C ILE A 13 8.15 -10.93 -2.18
N THR A 14 9.46 -10.67 -1.99
CA THR A 14 10.44 -10.68 -3.09
C THR A 14 10.47 -12.03 -3.80
N GLU A 15 10.55 -13.13 -3.05
CA GLU A 15 10.53 -14.49 -3.62
C GLU A 15 9.23 -14.79 -4.37
N ILE A 16 8.08 -14.40 -3.81
CA ILE A 16 6.76 -14.62 -4.42
C ILE A 16 6.62 -13.83 -5.74
N VAL A 17 7.04 -12.56 -5.74
CA VAL A 17 6.98 -11.68 -6.92
C VAL A 17 7.93 -12.18 -8.00
N ALA A 18 9.17 -12.52 -7.64
CA ALA A 18 10.19 -12.99 -8.58
C ALA A 18 9.82 -14.34 -9.22
N SER A 19 9.34 -15.30 -8.43
CA SER A 19 8.90 -16.61 -8.93
C SER A 19 7.72 -16.54 -9.92
N ARG A 20 7.06 -15.37 -10.04
CA ARG A 20 5.90 -15.15 -10.91
C ARG A 20 6.12 -14.08 -11.98
N GLY A 21 7.32 -13.49 -12.07
CA GLY A 21 7.62 -12.44 -13.05
C GLY A 21 6.80 -11.17 -12.85
N LEU A 22 6.47 -10.81 -11.61
CA LEU A 22 5.60 -9.67 -11.29
C LEU A 22 6.37 -8.38 -10.95
N GLU A 23 7.70 -8.39 -10.93
CA GLU A 23 8.58 -7.31 -10.46
C GLU A 23 8.25 -5.97 -11.12
N LYS A 24 8.09 -5.99 -12.45
CA LYS A 24 7.84 -4.78 -13.26
C LYS A 24 6.35 -4.46 -13.43
N GLN A 25 5.47 -5.17 -12.73
CA GLN A 25 4.03 -4.91 -12.80
C GLN A 25 3.68 -3.69 -11.96
N ALA A 26 2.79 -2.85 -12.50
CA ALA A 26 2.39 -1.61 -11.87
C ALA A 26 1.46 -1.83 -10.68
N VAL A 27 1.60 -0.99 -9.67
CA VAL A 27 0.69 -0.82 -8.53
C VAL A 27 0.41 0.66 -8.34
N VAL A 28 -0.85 0.98 -8.01
CA VAL A 28 -1.29 2.36 -7.78
C VAL A 28 -1.86 2.48 -6.38
N ILE A 29 -1.34 3.40 -5.58
CA ILE A 29 -1.82 3.72 -4.24
C ILE A 29 -2.60 5.03 -4.30
N ARG A 30 -3.82 5.01 -3.76
CA ARG A 30 -4.68 6.18 -3.61
C ARG A 30 -5.03 6.39 -2.15
N ALA A 31 -4.87 7.62 -1.66
CA ALA A 31 -5.39 8.06 -0.38
C ALA A 31 -6.82 8.63 -0.57
N ASN A 32 -7.84 8.04 0.06
CA ASN A 32 -9.24 8.44 -0.11
C ASN A 32 -9.92 8.77 1.23
N PRO A 33 -10.84 9.76 1.30
CA PRO A 33 -10.99 10.92 0.43
C PRO A 33 -10.23 12.09 1.06
N LEU A 34 -9.10 12.45 0.45
CA LEU A 34 -8.54 13.79 0.67
C LEU A 34 -9.60 14.80 0.22
N SER A 35 -9.78 15.91 0.96
CA SER A 35 -10.63 17.00 0.48
C SER A 35 -10.11 17.47 -0.89
N PRO A 36 -10.95 18.07 -1.77
CA PRO A 36 -10.48 18.58 -3.07
C PRO A 36 -9.24 19.49 -2.95
N SER A 37 -9.11 20.25 -1.86
CA SER A 37 -7.93 21.08 -1.53
C SER A 37 -6.68 20.27 -1.18
N GLN A 38 -6.81 19.08 -0.61
CA GLN A 38 -5.73 18.15 -0.28
C GLN A 38 -5.34 17.27 -1.48
N ALA A 39 -6.19 17.20 -2.51
CA ALA A 39 -5.96 16.44 -3.74
C ALA A 39 -5.22 17.24 -4.84
N ILE A 40 -5.00 18.55 -4.67
CA ILE A 40 -4.24 19.42 -5.60
C ILE A 40 -2.72 19.25 -5.39
N GLY A 41 -2.27 18.01 -5.17
CA GLY A 41 -0.85 17.68 -5.24
C GLY A 41 -0.40 17.68 -6.69
N ASN A 42 0.70 18.37 -6.98
CA ASN A 42 1.28 18.38 -8.32
C ASN A 42 1.76 16.94 -8.63
N PRO A 43 1.37 16.31 -9.76
CA PRO A 43 1.72 14.93 -10.06
C PRO A 43 3.22 14.68 -10.23
N GLU A 44 4.04 15.73 -10.29
CA GLU A 44 5.50 15.65 -10.35
C GLU A 44 6.17 15.42 -8.98
N ASP A 45 5.42 15.59 -7.86
CA ASP A 45 5.88 15.34 -6.50
C ASP A 45 5.16 14.11 -5.90
N ALA A 46 5.40 12.93 -6.47
CA ALA A 46 4.88 11.66 -5.95
C ALA A 46 5.51 11.22 -4.60
N ASP A 47 6.42 12.03 -4.03
CA ASP A 47 7.27 11.65 -2.91
C ASP A 47 6.87 12.25 -1.55
N TYR A 48 5.81 13.05 -1.48
CA TYR A 48 5.43 13.73 -0.23
C TYR A 48 4.10 13.24 0.37
N PRO A 49 4.08 12.90 1.67
CA PRO A 49 2.84 12.64 2.41
C PRO A 49 1.91 13.86 2.36
N LEU A 50 0.67 13.65 1.92
CA LEU A 50 -0.42 14.63 1.81
C LEU A 50 -1.09 14.92 3.16
N LEU A 51 -1.07 13.98 4.11
CA LEU A 51 -1.56 14.15 5.48
C LEU A 51 -0.52 13.66 6.48
N LYS A 52 -0.45 14.31 7.65
CA LYS A 52 0.32 13.84 8.82
C LYS A 52 -0.49 14.01 10.12
N GLY A 53 -0.58 12.95 10.93
CA GLY A 53 -1.14 12.99 12.30
C GLY A 53 -2.62 12.65 12.44
N LYS A 54 -3.38 12.46 11.35
CA LYS A 54 -4.73 11.88 11.36
C LYS A 54 -4.67 10.52 10.68
N GLU A 55 -5.08 9.47 11.39
CA GLU A 55 -5.16 8.13 10.82
C GLU A 55 -6.22 8.10 9.70
N VAL A 56 -5.80 7.67 8.53
CA VAL A 56 -6.64 7.48 7.35
C VAL A 56 -6.28 6.16 6.66
N MET A 57 -7.14 5.73 5.74
CA MET A 57 -6.94 4.53 4.95
C MET A 57 -6.37 4.88 3.57
N ILE A 58 -5.36 4.14 3.14
CA ILE A 58 -4.89 4.12 1.75
C ILE A 58 -5.26 2.80 1.09
N GLN A 59 -5.46 2.83 -0.22
CA GLN A 59 -5.80 1.67 -1.03
C GLN A 59 -4.75 1.48 -2.14
N ALA A 60 -4.12 0.31 -2.16
CA ALA A 60 -3.37 -0.17 -3.31
C ALA A 60 -4.31 -0.89 -4.29
N ASP A 61 -4.08 -0.66 -5.58
CA ASP A 61 -4.68 -1.36 -6.71
C ASP A 61 -3.59 -2.07 -7.49
N PHE A 62 -3.62 -3.40 -7.43
CA PHE A 62 -2.76 -4.27 -8.20
C PHE A 62 -3.62 -5.15 -9.11
N ARG A 63 -3.68 -4.82 -10.39
CA ARG A 63 -4.46 -5.56 -11.41
C ARG A 63 -5.93 -5.77 -10.99
N GLY A 64 -6.57 -4.74 -10.42
CA GLY A 64 -7.96 -4.80 -9.93
C GLY A 64 -8.14 -5.53 -8.60
N SER A 65 -7.06 -6.02 -7.98
CA SER A 65 -7.06 -6.55 -6.62
C SER A 65 -6.65 -5.46 -5.65
N PHE A 66 -7.49 -5.22 -4.64
CA PHE A 66 -7.30 -4.13 -3.69
C PHE A 66 -6.70 -4.58 -2.36
N GLY A 67 -5.84 -3.73 -1.80
CA GLY A 67 -5.27 -3.91 -0.46
C GLY A 67 -5.29 -2.61 0.32
N HIS A 68 -5.79 -2.63 1.55
CA HIS A 68 -5.88 -1.46 2.43
C HIS A 68 -4.76 -1.46 3.47
N ALA A 69 -4.34 -0.26 3.86
CA ALA A 69 -3.52 -0.02 5.04
C ALA A 69 -3.95 1.29 5.73
N PHE A 70 -3.94 1.29 7.05
CA PHE A 70 -4.10 2.52 7.83
C PHE A 70 -2.74 3.21 8.00
N THR A 71 -2.76 4.54 8.00
CA THR A 71 -1.57 5.36 8.18
C THR A 71 -1.94 6.73 8.71
N ASP A 72 -1.09 7.28 9.57
CA ASP A 72 -1.12 8.69 9.94
C ASP A 72 -0.38 9.57 8.93
N MET A 73 0.26 8.97 7.91
CA MET A 73 0.99 9.63 6.83
C MET A 73 0.47 9.14 5.47
N ALA A 74 -0.56 9.78 4.93
CA ALA A 74 -1.23 9.36 3.70
C ALA A 74 -0.68 10.10 2.48
N GLY A 75 -0.63 9.43 1.34
CA GLY A 75 -0.21 10.02 0.06
C GLY A 75 -0.60 9.12 -1.11
N ASN A 76 -0.41 9.62 -2.32
CA ASN A 76 -0.54 8.80 -3.52
C ASN A 76 0.83 8.25 -3.91
N PHE A 77 0.86 7.09 -4.56
CA PHE A 77 2.07 6.51 -5.14
C PHE A 77 1.72 5.75 -6.42
N GLN A 78 2.60 5.79 -7.41
CA GLN A 78 2.51 4.95 -8.59
C GLN A 78 3.90 4.44 -8.94
N GLY A 79 4.02 3.14 -9.16
CA GLY A 79 5.28 2.51 -9.50
C GLY A 79 5.11 1.01 -9.73
N THR A 80 6.21 0.29 -9.72
CA THR A 80 6.31 -1.15 -9.90
C THR A 80 6.41 -1.86 -8.54
N LEU A 81 6.14 -3.17 -8.52
CA LEU A 81 6.34 -3.98 -7.31
C LEU A 81 7.82 -3.96 -6.86
N ASP A 82 8.76 -3.94 -7.79
CA ASP A 82 10.19 -3.85 -7.49
C ASP A 82 10.56 -2.55 -6.76
N GLU A 83 10.02 -1.41 -7.19
CA GLU A 83 10.20 -0.12 -6.51
C GLU A 83 9.60 -0.14 -5.09
N VAL A 84 8.43 -0.75 -4.90
CA VAL A 84 7.82 -0.90 -3.57
C VAL A 84 8.58 -1.89 -2.68
N ILE A 85 9.14 -2.95 -3.24
CA ILE A 85 9.89 -3.96 -2.50
C ILE A 85 11.30 -3.46 -2.14
N SER A 86 11.88 -2.56 -2.93
CA SER A 86 13.22 -2.02 -2.72
C SER A 86 13.23 -0.74 -1.87
N MET A 87 12.14 0.02 -1.78
CA MET A 87 12.13 1.27 -1.01
C MET A 87 12.46 1.10 0.48
N GLU A 88 13.12 2.11 1.07
CA GLU A 88 13.36 2.17 2.51
C GLU A 88 12.07 2.42 3.30
N LEU A 89 11.84 1.71 4.41
CA LEU A 89 10.63 1.87 5.24
C LEU A 89 10.86 2.84 6.42
N ASN A 90 11.45 3.98 6.10
CA ASN A 90 11.92 4.98 7.06
C ASN A 90 10.81 5.91 7.58
N ASN A 91 9.60 5.86 7.01
CA ASN A 91 8.44 6.63 7.47
C ASN A 91 7.12 5.83 7.33
N ASN A 92 6.04 6.33 7.95
CA ASN A 92 4.76 5.63 7.98
C ASN A 92 4.07 5.59 6.60
N PHE A 93 4.29 6.58 5.74
CA PHE A 93 3.79 6.56 4.36
C PHE A 93 4.37 5.38 3.58
N ARG A 94 5.70 5.22 3.58
CA ARG A 94 6.39 4.11 2.88
C ARG A 94 6.00 2.75 3.44
N ARG A 95 5.85 2.65 4.78
CA ARG A 95 5.32 1.43 5.43
C ARG A 95 3.90 1.11 4.96
N ALA A 96 3.04 2.11 4.89
CA ALA A 96 1.67 1.94 4.43
C ALA A 96 1.61 1.52 2.96
N VAL A 97 2.41 2.15 2.08
CA VAL A 97 2.55 1.77 0.66
C VAL A 97 2.97 0.31 0.55
N PHE A 98 3.98 -0.12 1.32
CA PHE A 98 4.44 -1.50 1.35
C PHE A 98 3.34 -2.47 1.81
N ILE A 99 2.67 -2.19 2.93
CA ILE A 99 1.63 -3.08 3.49
C ILE A 99 0.38 -3.15 2.60
N SER A 100 -0.09 -2.02 2.08
CA SER A 100 -1.25 -2.00 1.16
C SER A 100 -0.93 -2.75 -0.13
N THR A 101 0.29 -2.62 -0.65
CA THR A 101 0.77 -3.38 -1.82
C THR A 101 0.84 -4.88 -1.53
N LEU A 102 1.44 -5.29 -0.40
CA LEU A 102 1.47 -6.68 0.04
C LEU A 102 0.05 -7.26 0.06
N ASN A 103 -0.89 -6.54 0.67
CA ASN A 103 -2.29 -6.93 0.75
C ASN A 103 -2.93 -7.09 -0.64
N ALA A 104 -2.71 -6.16 -1.56
CA ALA A 104 -3.22 -6.24 -2.92
C ALA A 104 -2.64 -7.42 -3.71
N VAL A 105 -1.33 -7.66 -3.60
CA VAL A 105 -0.63 -8.77 -4.27
C VAL A 105 -1.07 -10.12 -3.71
N MET A 106 -1.14 -10.29 -2.40
CA MET A 106 -1.59 -11.56 -1.79
C MET A 106 -3.02 -11.89 -2.19
N LYS A 107 -3.91 -10.89 -2.29
CA LYS A 107 -5.27 -11.08 -2.81
C LYS A 107 -5.27 -11.47 -4.29
N HIS A 108 -4.49 -10.79 -5.12
CA HIS A 108 -4.38 -11.12 -6.55
C HIS A 108 -3.94 -12.57 -6.77
N LEU A 109 -3.04 -13.06 -5.92
CA LEU A 109 -2.52 -14.42 -5.99
C LEU A 109 -3.41 -15.47 -5.33
N GLY A 110 -4.53 -15.07 -4.70
CA GLY A 110 -5.40 -15.97 -3.94
C GLY A 110 -4.77 -16.52 -2.67
N LEU A 111 -3.69 -15.90 -2.17
CA LEU A 111 -2.96 -16.31 -0.97
C LEU A 111 -3.51 -15.68 0.32
N ALA A 112 -4.32 -14.63 0.18
CA ALA A 112 -5.06 -14.01 1.28
C ALA A 112 -6.42 -13.52 0.79
N ASP A 113 -7.43 -13.62 1.65
CA ASP A 113 -8.71 -12.94 1.49
C ASP A 113 -8.83 -11.79 2.53
N LYS A 114 -9.90 -10.99 2.45
CA LYS A 114 -10.20 -9.91 3.41
C LYS A 114 -9.14 -8.80 3.55
N THR A 115 -8.43 -8.49 2.47
CA THR A 115 -7.39 -7.44 2.41
C THR A 115 -7.95 -6.02 2.22
N VAL A 116 -9.25 -5.90 2.08
CA VAL A 116 -10.01 -4.65 1.94
C VAL A 116 -10.85 -4.55 3.21
N HIS A 117 -10.55 -3.55 4.04
CA HIS A 117 -11.42 -3.24 5.16
C HIS A 117 -12.77 -2.76 4.61
N CYS A 118 -13.83 -3.28 5.21
CA CYS A 118 -15.18 -3.22 4.69
C CYS A 118 -15.68 -1.82 4.34
N ARG A 119 -16.53 -1.75 3.32
CA ARG A 119 -17.27 -0.55 2.91
C ARG A 119 -18.55 -0.50 3.76
N ASP A 120 -18.90 0.66 4.29
CA ASP A 120 -20.18 0.94 4.96
C ASP A 120 -20.34 0.40 6.40
N ASP A 121 -21.50 -0.16 6.77
CA ASP A 121 -21.93 -0.52 8.13
C ASP A 121 -21.29 -1.80 8.73
N GLU A 122 -20.34 -2.40 8.02
CA GLU A 122 -19.65 -3.62 8.44
C GLU A 122 -18.72 -3.51 9.68
N PRO A 123 -18.32 -2.34 10.23
CA PRO A 123 -17.56 -2.30 11.50
C PRO A 123 -18.26 -2.99 12.67
N LYS A 124 -19.59 -3.17 12.61
CA LYS A 124 -20.37 -3.87 13.65
C LYS A 124 -20.38 -5.41 13.51
N ARG A 125 -19.78 -5.96 12.45
CA ARG A 125 -19.83 -7.40 12.11
C ARG A 125 -18.45 -8.07 11.96
N CYS A 126 -17.37 -7.33 12.20
CA CYS A 126 -16.00 -7.84 12.16
C CYS A 126 -15.67 -8.63 13.43
#